data_AF-A0A350LKS4-F1
#
_entry.id   AF-A0A350LKS4-F1
#
_cell.length_a   1.000
_cell.length_b   1.000
_cell.length_c   1.000
_cell.angle_alpha   90.00
_cell.angle_beta   90.00
_cell.angle_gamma   90.00
#
_symmetry.space_group_name_H-M   'P 1'
#
loop_
_entity.id
_entity.type
_entity.pdbx_description
1 polymer ?
#
loop_
_entity_poly.entity_id
_entity_poly.type
_entity_poly.pdbx_seq_one_letter_code
_entity_poly.pdbx_strand_id
1 'polypeptide(L)' 'TQEAANAGLEALHDWMREIGVDLTLTDLGVKEEMLEKIADGVFILKGGYKVLTREEVIAILRASL' A
#
# COMPACT_ATOMS: atom_id res chain seq x y z
N THR A 1 16.61 -13.81 2.10
CA THR A 1 15.88 -14.93 1.49
C THR A 1 14.40 -14.57 1.43
N GLN A 2 13.59 -15.24 0.62
CA GLN A 2 12.14 -14.99 0.57
C GLN A 2 11.49 -15.19 1.95
N GLU A 3 11.92 -16.20 2.69
CA GLU A 3 11.44 -16.51 4.04
C GLU A 3 11.64 -15.33 5.02
N ALA A 4 12.83 -14.74 5.04
CA ALA A 4 13.12 -13.59 5.90
C ALA A 4 12.29 -12.35 5.51
N ALA A 5 12.02 -12.15 4.21
CA ALA A 5 11.17 -11.06 3.75
C ALA A 5 9.71 -11.26 4.18
N ASN A 6 9.17 -12.47 4.06
CA ASN A 6 7.81 -12.80 4.48
C ASN A 6 7.64 -12.68 5.99
N ALA A 7 8.59 -13.19 6.78
CA ALA A 7 8.55 -13.06 8.24
C ALA A 7 8.56 -11.59 8.69
N GLY A 8 9.29 -10.72 7.99
CA GLY A 8 9.27 -9.29 8.23
C GLY A 8 7.90 -8.64 7.96
N LEU A 9 7.21 -9.05 6.89
CA LEU A 9 5.87 -8.56 6.56
C LEU A 9 4.83 -9.02 7.59
N GLU A 10 4.90 -10.27 8.04
CA GLU A 10 4.00 -10.79 9.09
C GLU A 10 4.19 -10.03 10.41
N ALA A 11 5.44 -9.82 10.84
CA ALA A 11 5.74 -9.07 12.05
C ALA A 11 5.25 -7.60 11.98
N LEU A 12 5.39 -6.96 10.81
CA LEU A 12 4.88 -5.61 10.59
C LEU A 12 3.36 -5.55 10.69
N HIS A 13 2.67 -6.51 10.08
CA HIS A 13 1.22 -6.59 10.08
C HIS A 13 0.66 -6.83 11.49
N ASP A 14 1.27 -7.72 12.27
CA ASP A 14 0.85 -7.96 13.66
C ASP A 14 1.06 -6.73 14.54
N TRP A 15 2.18 -6.02 14.36
CA TRP A 15 2.43 -4.77 15.05
C TRP A 15 1.42 -3.67 14.68
N MET A 16 1.07 -3.52 13.40
CA MET A 16 0.04 -2.57 12.95
C MET A 16 -1.31 -2.81 13.63
N ARG A 17 -1.69 -4.08 13.84
CA ARG A 17 -2.90 -4.45 14.60
C ARG A 17 -2.80 -4.06 16.07
N GLU A 18 -1.64 -4.28 16.69
CA GLU A 18 -1.40 -3.95 18.10
C GLU A 18 -1.59 -2.44 18.37
N ILE A 19 -1.12 -1.59 17.45
CA ILE A 19 -1.22 -0.13 17.59
C ILE A 19 -2.52 0.46 17.02
N GLY A 20 -3.41 -0.37 16.47
CA GLY A 20 -4.72 0.04 15.97
C GLY A 20 -4.70 0.78 14.63
N VAL A 21 -3.75 0.46 13.75
CA VAL A 21 -3.71 1.00 12.38
C VAL A 21 -4.59 0.16 11.45
N ASP A 22 -5.39 0.84 10.63
CA ASP A 22 -6.20 0.21 9.58
C ASP A 22 -5.31 -0.50 8.56
N LEU A 23 -5.67 -1.74 8.22
CA LEU A 23 -4.84 -2.60 7.36
C LEU A 23 -5.26 -2.58 5.89
N THR A 24 -6.46 -2.08 5.59
CA THR A 24 -6.99 -1.95 4.24
C THR A 24 -7.47 -0.53 3.98
N LEU A 25 -7.52 -0.15 2.71
CA LEU A 25 -8.11 1.11 2.30
C LEU A 25 -9.64 1.12 2.52
N THR A 26 -10.28 -0.05 2.50
CA THR A 26 -11.71 -0.18 2.80
C THR A 26 -12.02 0.20 4.25
N ASP A 27 -11.14 -0.15 5.20
CA ASP A 27 -11.29 0.24 6.61
C ASP A 27 -11.20 1.78 6.78
N LEU A 28 -10.45 2.46 5.91
CA LEU A 28 -10.38 3.93 5.82
C LEU A 28 -11.57 4.55 5.05
N GLY A 29 -12.50 3.75 4.54
CA GLY A 29 -13.67 4.21 3.79
C GLY A 29 -13.40 4.56 2.32
N VAL A 30 -12.24 4.16 1.78
CA VAL A 30 -11.90 4.36 0.37
C VAL A 30 -12.72 3.40 -0.49
N LYS A 31 -13.14 3.86 -1.66
CA LYS A 31 -13.89 3.08 -2.66
C LYS A 31 -13.14 3.01 -3.98
N GLU A 32 -13.45 2.01 -4.79
CA GLU A 32 -12.83 1.79 -6.12
C GLU A 32 -12.90 3.05 -6.99
N GLU A 33 -14.00 3.80 -6.97
CA GLU A 33 -14.14 5.03 -7.77
C GLU A 33 -13.20 6.18 -7.33
N MET A 34 -12.58 6.08 -6.16
CA MET A 34 -11.66 7.08 -5.63
C MET A 34 -10.21 6.86 -6.07
N LEU A 35 -9.84 5.66 -6.51
CA LEU A 35 -8.44 5.27 -6.72
C LEU A 35 -7.71 6.13 -7.75
N GLU A 36 -8.37 6.48 -8.85
CA GLU A 36 -7.78 7.32 -9.90
C GLU A 36 -7.38 8.70 -9.36
N LYS A 37 -8.26 9.33 -8.58
CA LYS A 37 -7.99 10.64 -7.96
C LYS A 37 -6.91 10.58 -6.88
N ILE A 38 -6.86 9.47 -6.13
CA ILE A 38 -5.79 9.24 -5.15
C ILE A 38 -4.46 9.12 -5.89
N ALA A 39 -4.40 8.33 -6.97
CA ALA A 39 -3.20 8.16 -7.78
C ALA A 39 -2.71 9.47 -8.40
N ASP A 40 -3.60 10.37 -8.81
CA ASP A 40 -3.24 11.70 -9.32
C ASP A 40 -2.55 12.58 -8.26
N GLY A 41 -2.82 12.33 -6.97
CA GLY A 41 -2.18 13.02 -5.84
C GLY A 41 -0.84 12.41 -5.42
N VAL A 42 -0.45 11.26 -5.96
CA VAL A 42 0.80 10.58 -5.57
C VAL A 42 2.00 11.22 -6.25
N PHE A 43 2.96 11.66 -5.44
CA PHE A 43 4.25 12.11 -5.94
C PHE A 43 5.15 10.91 -6.24
N ILE A 44 5.53 10.73 -7.50
CA ILE A 44 6.44 9.65 -7.92
C ILE A 44 7.87 9.98 -7.48
N LEU A 45 8.31 9.29 -6.43
CA LEU A 45 9.66 9.39 -5.90
C LEU A 45 10.66 8.61 -6.79
N LYS A 46 11.83 9.20 -7.02
CA LYS A 46 12.91 8.59 -7.84
C LYS A 46 14.05 7.97 -7.03
N GLY A 47 14.03 8.12 -5.71
CA GLY A 47 15.12 7.68 -4.81
C GLY A 47 14.93 6.29 -4.20
N GLY A 48 13.78 5.64 -4.43
CA GLY A 48 13.49 4.30 -3.89
C GLY A 48 14.08 3.16 -4.71
N TYR A 49 13.81 1.92 -4.29
CA TYR A 49 14.24 0.71 -5.00
C TYR A 49 13.67 0.57 -6.43
N LYS A 50 12.52 1.18 -6.68
CA LYS A 50 11.85 1.20 -7.99
C LYS A 50 11.16 2.55 -8.19
N VAL A 51 11.30 3.13 -9.38
CA VAL A 51 10.47 4.27 -9.81
C VAL A 51 9.15 3.72 -10.32
N LEU A 52 8.04 4.08 -9.68
CA LEU A 52 6.71 3.60 -10.05
C LEU A 52 6.12 4.38 -11.22
N THR A 53 5.29 3.72 -12.03
CA THR A 53 4.38 4.39 -12.94
C THR A 53 3.03 4.68 -12.28
N ARG A 54 2.21 5.55 -12.88
CA ARG A 54 0.86 5.83 -12.36
C ARG A 54 -0.02 4.58 -12.37
N GLU A 55 0.10 3.74 -13.38
CA GLU A 55 -0.63 2.48 -13.52
C GLU A 55 -0.26 1.50 -12.39
N GLU A 56 1.03 1.45 -12.01
CA GLU A 56 1.50 0.63 -10.90
C GLU A 56 0.98 1.13 -9.55
N VAL A 57 0.91 2.46 -9.37
CA VAL A 57 0.27 3.05 -8.19
C VAL A 57 -1.20 2.62 -8.10
N ILE A 58 -1.96 2.70 -9.19
CA ILE A 58 -3.37 2.27 -9.21
C ILE A 58 -3.49 0.78 -8.91
N ALA A 59 -2.61 -0.05 -9.48
CA ALA A 59 -2.61 -1.49 -9.21
C ALA A 59 -2.36 -1.80 -7.72
N ILE A 60 -1.43 -1.08 -7.08
CA ILE A 60 -1.15 -1.22 -5.64
C ILE A 60 -2.36 -0.76 -4.81
N LEU A 61 -2.93 0.40 -5.14
CA LEU A 61 -4.11 0.92 -4.44
C LEU A 61 -5.29 -0.06 -4.54
N ARG A 62 -5.54 -0.62 -5.73
CA ARG A 62 -6.59 -1.63 -5.94
C ARG A 62 -6.33 -2.92 -5.18
N ALA A 63 -5.08 -3.36 -5.08
CA ALA A 63 -4.72 -4.54 -4.28
C ALA A 63 -4.81 -4.29 -2.76
N SER A 64 -4.97 -3.03 -2.35
CA SER A 64 -5.07 -2.61 -0.94
C SER A 64 -6.50 -2.25 -0.52
N LEU A 65 -7.48 -2.27 -1.44
CA LEU A 65 -8.91 -2.22 -1.12
C LEU A 65 -9.34 -3.52 -0.45
#